data_AF-A0A365K9C9-F1
#
_entry.id   AF-A0A365K9C9-F1
#
_cell.length_a   1.000
_cell.length_b   1.000
_cell.length_c   1.000
_cell.angle_alpha   90.00
_cell.angle_beta   90.00
_cell.angle_gamma   90.00
#
_symmetry.space_group_name_H-M   'P 1'
#
loop_
_entity.id
_entity.type
_entity.pdbx_description
1 polymer ?
#
loop_
_entity_poly.entity_id
_entity_poly.type
_entity_poly.pdbx_seq_one_letter_code
_entity_poly.pdbx_strand_id
1 'polypeptide(L)' 'MKRITAITPGMAAFVLGITLFLAIGIAITAQSYFSYVEVTEAADRCYDLGGFPEIEKSGWQMTHFECRTD' A
#
# COMPACT_ATOMS: atom_id res chain seq x y z
N MET A 1 27.90 22.76 -29.35
CA MET A 1 26.77 21.90 -28.91
C MET A 1 27.34 20.69 -28.17
N LYS A 2 27.20 20.64 -26.85
CA LYS A 2 27.73 19.57 -25.99
C LYS A 2 27.03 18.26 -26.36
N ARG A 3 27.80 17.24 -26.77
CA ARG A 3 27.29 15.88 -27.01
C ARG A 3 26.57 15.43 -25.74
N ILE A 4 25.27 15.21 -25.84
CA ILE A 4 24.51 14.44 -24.85
C ILE A 4 25.24 13.11 -24.80
N THR A 5 25.90 12.83 -23.68
CA THR A 5 26.62 11.58 -23.43
C THR A 5 25.67 10.44 -23.75
N ALA A 6 25.99 9.68 -24.80
CA ALA A 6 25.23 8.50 -25.17
C ALA A 6 25.20 7.57 -23.94
N ILE A 7 24.03 7.48 -23.30
CA ILE A 7 23.80 6.55 -22.20
C ILE A 7 24.08 5.15 -22.78
N THR A 8 25.07 4.47 -22.22
CA THR A 8 25.36 3.10 -22.63
C THR A 8 24.16 2.22 -22.27
N PRO A 9 23.81 1.22 -23.08
CA PRO A 9 22.64 0.37 -22.85
C PRO A 9 22.59 -0.23 -21.43
N GLY A 10 23.75 -0.54 -20.84
CA GLY A 10 23.86 -1.01 -19.46
C GLY A 10 23.45 0.02 -18.41
N MET A 11 23.82 1.30 -18.59
CA MET A 11 23.42 2.38 -17.68
C MET A 11 21.91 2.66 -17.78
N ALA A 12 21.34 2.59 -18.99
CA ALA A 12 19.89 2.72 -19.17
C ALA A 12 19.13 1.59 -18.46
N ALA A 13 19.58 0.33 -18.63
CA ALA A 13 18.97 -0.82 -17.98
C ALA A 13 19.06 -0.73 -16.45
N PHE A 14 20.19 -0.28 -15.92
CA PHE A 14 20.39 -0.10 -14.48
C PHE A 14 19.44 0.95 -13.89
N VAL A 15 19.33 2.12 -14.53
CA VAL A 15 18.42 3.19 -14.09
C VAL A 15 16.96 2.74 -14.16
N LEU A 16 16.56 2.05 -15.23
CA LEU A 16 15.21 1.49 -15.36
C LEU A 16 14.93 0.46 -14.27
N GLY A 17 15.89 -0.42 -13.97
CA GLY A 17 15.78 -1.42 -12.91
C GLY A 17 15.56 -0.80 -11.54
N ILE A 18 16.35 0.22 -11.17
CA ILE A 18 16.18 0.95 -9.92
C ILE A 18 14.82 1.64 -9.87
N THR A 19 14.43 2.29 -10.96
CA THR A 19 13.14 3.01 -11.02
C THR A 19 11.97 2.06 -10.82
N LEU A 20 11.99 0.90 -11.47
CA LEU A 20 11.00 -0.17 -11.29
C LEU A 20 10.97 -0.69 -9.85
N PHE A 21 12.14 -0.96 -9.27
CA PHE A 21 12.24 -1.44 -7.90
C PHE A 21 11.65 -0.43 -6.90
N LEU A 22 11.98 0.85 -7.04
CA LEU A 22 11.42 1.92 -6.21
C LEU A 22 9.90 2.05 -6.40
N ALA A 23 9.41 1.99 -7.64
CA ALA A 23 7.98 2.06 -7.93
C ALA A 23 7.21 0.91 -7.27
N ILE A 24 7.73 -0.32 -7.33
CA ILE A 24 7.12 -1.48 -6.67
C ILE A 24 7.11 -1.29 -5.15
N GLY A 25 8.22 -0.82 -4.55
CA GLY A 25 8.29 -0.55 -3.11
C GLY A 25 7.26 0.50 -2.67
N ILE A 26 7.10 1.57 -3.44
CA ILE A 26 6.08 2.60 -3.19
C ILE A 26 4.67 2.01 -3.31
N ALA A 27 4.40 1.17 -4.32
CA ALA A 27 3.09 0.56 -4.50
C ALA A 27 2.73 -0.40 -3.34
N ILE A 28 3.68 -1.18 -2.84
CA ILE A 28 3.46 -2.09 -1.70
C ILE A 28 3.20 -1.28 -0.42
N THR A 29 4.02 -0.26 -0.16
CA THR A 29 3.86 0.59 1.03
C THR A 29 2.54 1.34 1.00
N ALA A 30 2.16 1.93 -0.12
CA ALA A 30 0.88 2.59 -0.29
C ALA A 30 -0.31 1.65 -0.03
N GLN A 31 -0.32 0.45 -0.66
CA GLN A 31 -1.40 -0.52 -0.44
C GLN A 31 -1.49 -0.97 1.03
N SER A 32 -0.35 -1.16 1.69
CA SER A 32 -0.33 -1.52 3.11
C SER A 32 -0.87 -0.41 4.01
N TYR A 33 -0.55 0.85 3.71
CA TYR A 33 -1.00 2.00 4.47
C TYR A 33 -2.52 2.21 4.32
N PHE A 34 -3.04 2.17 3.09
CA PHE A 34 -4.48 2.32 2.86
C PHE A 34 -5.28 1.19 3.51
N SER A 35 -4.80 -0.05 3.40
CA SER A 35 -5.40 -1.19 4.12
C SER A 35 -5.44 -1.00 5.62
N TYR A 36 -4.38 -0.45 6.22
CA TYR A 36 -4.34 -0.18 7.65
C TYR A 36 -5.35 0.89 8.04
N VAL A 37 -5.34 2.03 7.34
CA VAL A 37 -6.23 3.15 7.64
C VAL A 37 -7.70 2.76 7.49
N GLU A 38 -8.06 2.06 6.42
CA GLU A 38 -9.43 1.58 6.19
C GLU A 38 -9.93 0.71 7.36
N VAL A 39 -9.09 -0.20 7.82
CA VAL A 39 -9.46 -1.14 8.89
C VAL A 39 -9.52 -0.44 10.24
N THR A 40 -8.57 0.44 10.51
CA THR A 40 -8.58 1.24 11.74
C THR A 40 -9.81 2.15 11.79
N GLU A 41 -10.15 2.83 10.70
CA GLU A 41 -11.33 3.70 10.66
C GLU A 41 -12.63 2.92 10.88
N ALA A 42 -12.76 1.75 10.26
CA ALA A 42 -13.92 0.88 10.47
C ALA A 42 -14.01 0.40 11.93
N ALA A 43 -12.87 -0.01 12.51
CA ALA A 43 -12.79 -0.45 13.90
C ALA A 43 -13.14 0.68 14.87
N ASP A 44 -12.56 1.87 14.70
CA ASP A 44 -12.79 3.04 15.55
C ASP A 44 -14.26 3.43 15.53
N ARG A 45 -14.90 3.41 14.36
CA ARG A 45 -16.34 3.66 14.25
C ARG A 45 -17.18 2.64 15.01
N CYS A 46 -16.75 1.38 15.08
CA CYS A 46 -17.43 0.36 15.88
C CYS A 46 -17.24 0.60 17.38
N TYR A 47 -16.02 0.96 17.80
CA TYR A 47 -15.72 1.31 19.18
C TYR A 47 -16.51 2.53 19.67
N ASP A 48 -16.70 3.54 18.81
CA ASP A 48 -17.52 4.72 19.11
C ASP A 48 -19.00 4.38 19.36
N LEU A 49 -19.49 3.28 18.77
CA LEU A 49 -20.83 2.75 19.01
C LEU A 49 -20.89 1.85 20.26
N GLY A 50 -19.77 1.65 20.96
CA GLY A 50 -19.64 0.75 22.10
C GLY A 50 -19.54 -0.72 21.73
N GLY A 51 -19.29 -1.03 20.45
CA GLY A 51 -19.15 -2.40 19.95
C GLY A 51 -17.71 -2.90 19.87
N PHE A 52 -17.58 -4.19 19.62
CA PHE A 52 -16.32 -4.87 19.31
C PHE A 52 -16.27 -5.23 17.82
N PRO A 53 -15.27 -4.73 17.07
CA PRO A 53 -15.13 -5.04 15.65
C PRO A 53 -14.55 -6.45 15.45
N GLU A 54 -15.16 -7.21 14.55
CA GLU A 54 -14.66 -8.47 14.01
C GLU A 54 -14.21 -8.24 12.56
N ILE A 55 -12.92 -8.43 12.30
CA ILE A 55 -12.28 -8.08 11.03
C ILE A 55 -11.61 -9.31 10.45
N GLU A 56 -11.96 -9.64 9.20
CA GLU A 56 -11.25 -10.63 8.41
C GLU A 56 -10.51 -9.95 7.25
N LYS A 57 -9.25 -10.35 7.04
CA LYS A 57 -8.39 -9.82 5.97
C LYS A 57 -7.88 -10.94 5.09
N SER A 58 -7.85 -10.68 3.79
CA SER A 58 -7.08 -11.44 2.80
C SER A 58 -6.04 -10.51 2.17
N GLY A 59 -4.78 -10.68 2.58
CA GLY A 59 -3.70 -9.77 2.18
C GLY A 59 -3.94 -8.34 2.67
N TRP A 60 -4.00 -7.37 1.75
CA TRP A 60 -4.29 -5.96 2.05
C TRP A 60 -5.79 -5.62 1.96
N GLN A 61 -6.64 -6.56 1.57
CA GLN A 61 -8.06 -6.29 1.42
C GLN A 61 -8.83 -6.78 2.64
N MET A 62 -9.70 -5.92 3.18
CA MET A 62 -10.69 -6.32 4.17
C MET A 62 -11.78 -7.12 3.45
N THR A 63 -11.96 -8.38 3.83
CA THR A 63 -12.94 -9.29 3.21
C THR A 63 -14.23 -9.35 3.99
N HIS A 64 -14.16 -9.17 5.30
CA HIS A 64 -15.32 -9.15 6.17
C HIS A 64 -15.09 -8.16 7.31
N PHE A 65 -16.14 -7.41 7.62
CA PHE A 65 -16.19 -6.50 8.76
C PHE A 65 -17.56 -6.61 9.40
N GLU A 66 -17.57 -6.88 10.68
CA GLU A 66 -18.77 -6.90 11.50
C GLU A 66 -18.52 -6.11 12.79
N CYS A 67 -19.52 -5.39 13.26
CA CYS A 67 -19.47 -4.66 14.53
C CYS A 67 -20.48 -5.27 15.48
N ARG A 68 -20.00 -5.99 16.51
CA ARG A 68 -20.85 -6.57 17.55
C ARG A 68 -21.06 -5.59 18.68
N THR A 69 -22.30 -5.15 18.89
CA THR A 69 -22.69 -4.19 19.93
C THR A 69 -23.53 -4.82 21.04
N ASP A 70 -23.61 -6.15 21.07
CA ASP A 70 -24.47 -6.97 21.92
C ASP A 70 -23.75 -7.55 23.16
#